data_AF-A0A955ZJ80-F1
#
_entry.id   AF-A0A955ZJ80-F1
#
_cell.length_a   1.000
_cell.length_b   1.000
_cell.length_c   1.000
_cell.angle_alpha   90.00
_cell.angle_beta   90.00
_cell.angle_gamma   90.00
#
_symmetry.space_group_name_H-M   'P 1'
#
loop_
_entity.id
_entity.type
_entity.pdbx_description
1 polymer ?
#
loop_
_entity_poly.entity_id
_entity_poly.type
_entity_poly.pdbx_seq_one_letter_code
_entity_poly.pdbx_strand_id
1 'polypeptide(L)'
;MNARRVRLQKLAKLRQKQLDERVGEFGRATEREQSARERALLEYERHDGAVALRQGAAQAPVEGSTWAEANEWLELCGLYRDAAGLALSRAETAREQARNQVLAARQALQRIEVLDQRLKQHEDRANERKERRLHDELAQRSRKGSR
;
A
#
# COMPACT_ATOMS: atom_id res chain seq x y z
N MET A 1 28.85 21.71 -2.58
CA MET A 1 27.96 20.56 -2.84
C MET A 1 27.27 20.79 -4.19
N ASN A 2 27.20 19.80 -5.09
CA ASN A 2 26.61 19.96 -6.42
C ASN A 2 25.10 20.27 -6.33
N ALA A 3 24.63 21.28 -7.05
CA ALA A 3 23.22 21.68 -7.09
C ALA A 3 22.28 20.53 -7.50
N ARG A 4 22.76 19.63 -8.38
CA ARG A 4 22.01 18.44 -8.81
C ARG A 4 21.79 17.45 -7.66
N ARG A 5 22.78 17.27 -6.78
CA ARG A 5 22.72 16.39 -5.61
C ARG A 5 21.75 16.91 -4.56
N VAL A 6 21.80 18.22 -4.28
CA VAL A 6 20.83 18.88 -3.39
C VAL A 6 19.40 18.70 -3.90
N ARG A 7 19.18 18.82 -5.21
CA ARG A 7 17.86 18.59 -5.83
C ARG A 7 17.41 17.14 -5.68
N LEU A 8 18.28 16.16 -5.91
CA LEU A 8 17.95 14.74 -5.73
C LEU A 8 17.61 14.40 -4.27
N GLN A 9 18.36 14.93 -3.31
CA GLN A 9 18.08 14.74 -1.88
C GLN A 9 16.72 15.34 -1.48
N LYS A 10 16.38 16.53 -1.98
CA LYS A 10 15.04 17.12 -1.76
C LYS A 10 13.94 16.25 -2.35
N LEU A 11 14.15 15.73 -3.57
CA LEU A 11 13.19 14.85 -4.24
C LEU A 11 13.05 13.51 -3.51
N ALA A 12 14.13 12.93 -3.00
CA ALA A 12 14.11 11.71 -2.20
C ALA A 12 13.30 11.90 -0.91
N LYS A 13 13.52 13.00 -0.18
CA LYS A 13 12.73 13.35 1.01
C LYS A 13 11.24 13.49 0.69
N LEU A 14 10.90 14.12 -0.43
CA LEU A 14 9.51 14.24 -0.89
C LEU A 14 8.90 12.87 -1.20
N ARG A 15 9.62 11.99 -1.91
CA ARG A 15 9.13 10.64 -2.23
C ARG A 15 9.04 9.75 -1.01
N GLN A 16 9.94 9.88 -0.04
CA GLN A 16 9.83 9.19 1.24
C GLN A 16 8.55 9.58 1.96
N LYS A 17 8.26 10.89 2.08
CA LYS A 17 7.02 11.37 2.69
C LYS A 17 5.78 10.81 1.96
N GLN A 18 5.79 10.81 0.63
CA GLN A 18 4.71 10.22 -0.15
C GLN A 18 4.57 8.72 0.09
N LEU A 19 5.67 7.98 0.21
CA LEU A 19 5.65 6.56 0.54
C LEU A 19 5.01 6.34 1.93
N ASP A 20 5.42 7.12 2.92
CA ASP A 20 4.88 7.03 4.28
C ASP A 20 3.36 7.30 4.31
N GLU A 21 2.91 8.32 3.57
CA GLU A 21 1.48 8.63 3.38
C GLU A 21 0.72 7.44 2.77
N ARG A 22 1.25 6.82 1.71
CA ARG A 22 0.62 5.64 1.07
C ARG A 22 0.63 4.41 1.98
N VAL A 23 1.67 4.20 2.77
CA VAL A 23 1.72 3.12 3.76
C VAL A 23 0.64 3.32 4.82
N GLY A 24 0.44 4.56 5.29
CA GLY A 24 -0.65 4.89 6.21
C GLY A 24 -2.04 4.67 5.60
N GLU A 25 -2.23 5.04 4.32
CA GLU A 25 -3.48 4.75 3.59
C GLU A 25 -3.74 3.25 3.45
N PHE A 26 -2.70 2.46 3.14
CA PHE A 26 -2.80 1.02 3.05
C PHE A 26 -3.14 0.37 4.39
N GLY A 27 -2.58 0.87 5.50
CA GLY A 27 -2.95 0.45 6.86
C GLY A 27 -4.44 0.65 7.11
N ARG A 28 -4.96 1.87 6.88
CA ARG A 28 -6.40 2.17 7.04
C ARG A 28 -7.29 1.33 6.12
N ALA A 29 -6.86 1.05 4.89
CA ALA A 29 -7.61 0.19 3.97
C ALA A 29 -7.65 -1.26 4.45
N THR A 30 -6.56 -1.74 5.09
CA THR A 30 -6.49 -3.08 5.68
C THR A 30 -7.43 -3.20 6.88
N GLU A 31 -7.44 -2.22 7.78
CA GLU A 31 -8.37 -2.18 8.91
C GLU A 31 -9.84 -2.19 8.45
N ARG A 32 -10.18 -1.38 7.43
CA ARG A 32 -11.53 -1.36 6.86
C ARG A 32 -11.93 -2.69 6.23
N GLU A 33 -11.00 -3.36 5.55
CA GLU A 33 -11.24 -4.68 4.98
C GLU A 33 -11.47 -5.73 6.07
N GLN A 34 -10.68 -5.70 7.14
CA GLN A 34 -10.88 -6.58 8.29
C GLN A 34 -12.26 -6.35 8.95
N SER A 35 -12.63 -5.11 9.24
CA SER A 35 -13.95 -4.81 9.81
C SER A 35 -15.10 -5.19 8.87
N ALA A 36 -14.93 -5.01 7.56
CA ALA A 36 -15.94 -5.43 6.58
C ALA A 36 -16.06 -6.96 6.52
N ARG A 37 -14.94 -7.68 6.68
CA ARG A 37 -14.91 -9.15 6.71
C ARG A 37 -15.60 -9.70 7.94
N GLU A 38 -15.32 -9.15 9.11
CA GLU A 38 -16.00 -9.52 10.36
C GLU A 38 -17.51 -9.28 10.24
N ARG A 39 -17.91 -8.12 9.71
CA ARG A 39 -19.33 -7.81 9.50
C ARG A 39 -19.98 -8.76 8.50
N ALA A 40 -19.31 -9.08 7.39
CA ALA A 40 -19.83 -10.04 6.42
C ALA A 40 -20.05 -11.40 7.08
N LEU A 41 -19.07 -11.90 7.85
CA LEU A 41 -19.18 -13.17 8.57
C LEU A 41 -20.42 -13.21 9.48
N LEU A 42 -20.65 -12.15 10.26
CA LEU A 42 -21.82 -12.05 11.14
C LEU A 42 -23.14 -12.10 10.36
N GLU A 43 -23.24 -11.42 9.22
CA GLU A 43 -24.46 -11.45 8.41
C GLU A 43 -24.63 -12.79 7.67
N TYR A 44 -23.54 -13.49 7.33
CA TYR A 44 -23.61 -14.88 6.83
C TYR A 44 -24.15 -15.82 7.89
N GLU A 45 -23.62 -15.77 9.11
CA GLU A 45 -24.10 -16.60 10.24
C GLU A 45 -25.58 -16.30 10.56
N ARG A 46 -25.97 -15.03 10.53
CA ARG A 46 -27.37 -14.62 10.74
C ARG A 46 -28.29 -15.15 9.64
N HIS A 47 -27.87 -15.08 8.39
CA HIS A 47 -28.61 -15.65 7.26
C HIS A 47 -28.75 -17.17 7.41
N ASP A 48 -27.69 -17.88 7.77
CA ASP A 48 -27.74 -19.33 7.95
C ASP A 48 -28.66 -19.72 9.12
N GLY A 49 -28.67 -18.94 10.19
CA GLY A 49 -29.66 -19.05 11.27
C GLY A 49 -31.10 -18.83 10.77
N ALA A 50 -31.34 -17.85 9.91
CA ALA A 50 -32.65 -17.60 9.31
C ALA A 50 -33.08 -18.76 8.38
N VAL A 51 -32.15 -19.35 7.63
CA VAL A 51 -32.40 -20.55 6.82
C VAL A 51 -32.84 -21.72 7.71
N ALA A 52 -32.12 -21.96 8.82
CA ALA A 52 -32.45 -23.02 9.76
C ALA A 52 -33.84 -22.81 10.40
N LEU A 53 -34.17 -21.58 10.81
CA LEU A 53 -35.50 -21.23 11.34
C LEU A 53 -36.61 -21.51 10.33
N ARG A 54 -36.44 -21.08 9.08
CA ARG A 54 -37.39 -21.33 7.99
C ARG A 54 -37.56 -22.83 7.71
N GLN A 55 -36.48 -23.60 7.74
CA GLN A 55 -36.53 -25.06 7.58
C GLN A 55 -37.27 -25.75 8.73
N GLY A 56 -37.04 -25.32 9.97
CA GLY A 56 -37.77 -25.84 11.14
C GLY A 56 -39.27 -25.54 11.05
N ALA A 57 -39.64 -24.32 10.67
CA ALA A 57 -41.03 -23.94 10.42
C ALA A 57 -41.68 -24.76 9.29
N ALA A 58 -40.92 -25.18 8.27
CA ALA A 58 -41.46 -26.02 7.19
C ALA A 58 -41.76 -27.48 7.62
N GLN A 59 -41.16 -27.96 8.72
CA GLN A 59 -41.32 -29.33 9.21
C GLN A 59 -42.36 -29.47 10.32
N ALA A 60 -42.76 -28.36 10.95
CA ALA A 60 -43.75 -28.35 12.04
C ALA A 60 -45.15 -27.95 11.51
N PRO A 61 -46.24 -28.40 12.16
CA PRO A 61 -47.56 -27.83 11.96
C PRO A 61 -47.62 -26.46 12.65
N VAL A 62 -47.00 -25.46 12.02
CA VAL A 62 -47.03 -24.05 12.46
C VAL A 62 -48.20 -23.31 11.81
N GLU A 63 -48.66 -22.27 12.48
CA GLU A 63 -49.62 -21.33 11.90
C GLU A 63 -49.03 -20.66 10.65
N GLY A 64 -49.88 -20.38 9.65
CA GLY A 64 -49.44 -19.76 8.40
C GLY A 64 -48.75 -18.40 8.59
N SER A 65 -49.09 -17.68 9.67
CA SER A 65 -48.43 -16.44 10.11
C SER A 65 -46.96 -16.65 10.46
N THR A 66 -46.64 -17.67 11.26
CA THR A 66 -45.26 -18.00 11.65
C THR A 66 -44.40 -18.39 10.46
N TRP A 67 -44.98 -19.07 9.46
CA TRP A 67 -44.27 -19.42 8.23
C TRP A 67 -44.00 -18.18 7.36
N ALA A 68 -44.96 -17.25 7.26
CA ALA A 68 -44.78 -16.00 6.55
C ALA A 68 -43.68 -15.13 7.20
N GLU A 69 -43.72 -14.96 8.52
CA GLU A 69 -42.70 -14.23 9.28
C GLU A 69 -41.29 -14.82 9.11
N ALA A 70 -41.16 -16.15 9.11
CA ALA A 70 -39.87 -16.82 8.91
C ALA A 70 -39.30 -16.59 7.50
N ASN A 71 -40.16 -16.53 6.47
CA ASN A 71 -39.72 -16.19 5.11
C ASN A 71 -39.33 -14.72 5.00
N GLU A 72 -40.13 -13.79 5.54
CA GLU A 72 -39.79 -12.36 5.53
C GLU A 72 -38.45 -12.10 6.23
N TRP A 73 -38.21 -12.76 7.36
CA TRP A 73 -36.94 -12.68 8.07
C TRP A 73 -35.77 -13.24 7.25
N LEU A 74 -35.97 -14.36 6.56
CA LEU A 74 -34.96 -14.94 5.67
C LEU A 74 -34.61 -14.00 4.51
N GLU A 75 -35.62 -13.41 3.86
CA GLU A 75 -35.43 -12.43 2.79
C GLU A 75 -34.65 -11.21 3.29
N LEU A 76 -35.03 -10.67 4.45
CA LEU A 76 -34.33 -9.54 5.07
C LEU A 76 -32.87 -9.87 5.40
N CYS A 77 -32.61 -11.04 5.98
CA CYS A 77 -31.24 -11.51 6.24
C CYS A 77 -30.45 -11.70 4.94
N GLY A 78 -31.09 -12.17 3.86
CA GLY A 78 -30.49 -12.29 2.53
C GLY A 78 -30.01 -10.94 2.00
N LEU A 79 -30.85 -9.91 2.11
CA LEU A 79 -30.48 -8.55 1.70
C LEU A 79 -29.29 -8.01 2.49
N TYR A 80 -29.25 -8.22 3.82
CA TYR A 80 -28.12 -7.78 4.64
C TYR A 80 -26.84 -8.53 4.34
N ARG A 81 -26.91 -9.85 4.13
CA ARG A 81 -25.78 -10.68 3.69
C ARG A 81 -25.21 -10.17 2.37
N ASP A 82 -26.06 -9.93 1.38
CA ASP A 82 -25.63 -9.47 0.06
C ASP A 82 -25.00 -8.07 0.12
N ALA A 83 -25.60 -7.17 0.90
CA ALA A 83 -25.04 -5.84 1.14
C ALA A 83 -23.66 -5.90 1.84
N ALA A 84 -23.51 -6.77 2.84
CA ALA A 84 -22.25 -6.97 3.54
C ALA A 84 -21.18 -7.60 2.63
N GLY A 85 -21.55 -8.57 1.79
CA GLY A 85 -20.67 -9.16 0.78
C GLY A 85 -20.17 -8.13 -0.24
N LEU A 86 -21.05 -7.24 -0.72
CA LEU A 86 -20.66 -6.14 -1.59
C LEU A 86 -19.72 -5.15 -0.89
N ALA A 87 -19.97 -4.83 0.38
CA ALA A 87 -19.12 -3.96 1.17
C ALA A 87 -17.70 -4.57 1.36
N LEU A 88 -17.62 -5.87 1.66
CA LEU A 88 -16.36 -6.61 1.75
C LEU A 88 -15.60 -6.55 0.42
N SER A 89 -16.24 -6.88 -0.70
CA SER A 89 -15.61 -6.84 -2.03
C SER A 89 -15.05 -5.45 -2.39
N ARG A 90 -15.78 -4.39 -2.04
CA ARG A 90 -15.30 -3.00 -2.21
C ARG A 90 -14.09 -2.70 -1.32
N ALA A 91 -14.10 -3.16 -0.07
CA ALA A 91 -12.99 -2.96 0.85
C ALA A 91 -11.72 -3.72 0.40
N GLU A 92 -11.86 -4.95 -0.08
CA GLU A 92 -10.77 -5.74 -0.66
C GLU A 92 -10.16 -5.04 -1.89
N THR A 93 -11.01 -4.56 -2.79
CA THR A 93 -10.57 -3.80 -3.97
C THR A 93 -9.80 -2.53 -3.56
N ALA A 94 -10.32 -1.78 -2.59
CA ALA A 94 -9.65 -0.58 -2.08
C ALA A 94 -8.31 -0.91 -1.42
N ARG A 95 -8.22 -2.02 -0.68
CA ARG A 95 -6.97 -2.51 -0.08
C ARG A 95 -5.93 -2.84 -1.15
N GLU A 96 -6.33 -3.54 -2.20
CA GLU A 96 -5.42 -3.91 -3.30
C GLU A 96 -4.96 -2.66 -4.08
N GLN A 97 -5.85 -1.69 -4.32
CA GLN A 97 -5.46 -0.40 -4.91
C GLN A 97 -4.44 0.35 -4.05
N ALA A 98 -4.67 0.42 -2.73
CA ALA A 98 -3.73 1.06 -1.81
C ALA A 98 -2.37 0.33 -1.78
N ARG A 99 -2.37 -1.01 -1.81
CA ARG A 99 -1.15 -1.82 -1.93
C ARG A 99 -0.36 -1.47 -3.19
N ASN A 100 -1.04 -1.38 -4.33
CA ASN A 100 -0.41 -1.02 -5.60
C ASN A 100 0.18 0.40 -5.59
N GLN A 101 -0.50 1.34 -4.92
CA GLN A 101 0.04 2.69 -4.72
C GLN A 101 1.30 2.70 -3.85
N VAL A 102 1.37 1.90 -2.79
CA VAL A 102 2.59 1.71 -1.99
C VAL A 102 3.74 1.17 -2.84
N LEU A 103 3.48 0.13 -3.64
CA LEU A 103 4.49 -0.45 -4.53
C LEU A 103 5.01 0.58 -5.55
N ALA A 104 4.12 1.35 -6.16
CA ALA A 104 4.49 2.42 -7.09
C ALA A 104 5.34 3.51 -6.40
N ALA A 105 4.96 3.92 -5.18
CA ALA A 105 5.71 4.89 -4.40
C ALA A 105 7.11 4.39 -4.03
N ARG A 106 7.25 3.11 -3.64
CA ARG A 106 8.55 2.46 -3.38
C ARG A 106 9.45 2.47 -4.61
N GLN A 107 8.91 2.08 -5.76
CA GLN A 107 9.67 2.10 -7.01
C GLN A 107 10.11 3.51 -7.40
N ALA A 108 9.26 4.52 -7.18
CA ALA A 108 9.61 5.91 -7.45
C ALA A 108 10.75 6.41 -6.56
N LEU A 109 10.75 6.06 -5.27
CA LEU A 109 11.84 6.37 -4.35
C LEU A 109 13.15 5.67 -4.77
N GLN A 110 13.09 4.37 -5.03
CA GLN A 110 14.25 3.57 -5.44
C GLN A 110 14.92 4.13 -6.70
N ARG A 111 14.14 4.60 -7.68
CA ARG A 111 14.70 5.25 -8.89
C ARG A 111 15.54 6.49 -8.54
N ILE A 112 15.13 7.27 -7.55
CA ILE A 112 15.87 8.46 -7.12
C ILE A 112 17.15 8.07 -6.39
N GLU A 113 17.08 7.08 -5.51
CA GLU A 113 18.25 6.57 -4.77
C GLU A 113 19.33 6.05 -5.73
N VAL A 114 18.94 5.29 -6.76
CA VAL A 114 19.85 4.83 -7.81
C VAL A 114 20.48 6.00 -8.56
N LEU A 115 19.71 7.05 -8.87
CA LEU A 115 20.25 8.25 -9.52
C LEU A 115 21.23 9.02 -8.62
N ASP A 116 20.95 9.13 -7.32
CA ASP A 116 21.85 9.77 -6.35
C ASP A 116 23.16 8.99 -6.22
N GLN A 117 23.09 7.65 -6.16
CA GLN A 117 24.26 6.79 -6.09
C GLN A 117 25.13 6.92 -7.36
N ARG A 118 24.52 6.94 -8.54
CA ARG A 118 25.24 7.15 -9.82
C ARG A 118 25.88 8.53 -9.88
N LEU A 119 25.19 9.57 -9.40
CA LEU A 119 25.74 10.91 -9.35
C LEU A 119 26.95 10.98 -8.42
N LYS A 120 26.86 10.37 -7.23
CA LYS A 120 27.96 10.27 -6.27
C LYS A 120 29.18 9.59 -6.90
N GLN A 121 29.00 8.43 -7.54
CA GLN A 121 30.08 7.72 -8.24
C GLN A 121 30.74 8.59 -9.33
N HIS A 122 29.96 9.39 -10.05
CA HIS A 122 30.49 10.29 -11.06
C HIS A 122 31.28 11.46 -10.44
N GLU A 123 30.81 12.02 -9.32
CA GLU A 123 31.50 13.06 -8.55
C GLU A 123 32.83 12.54 -7.99
N ASP A 124 32.82 11.34 -7.39
CA ASP A 124 34.00 10.71 -6.81
C ASP A 124 35.06 10.47 -7.90
N ARG A 125 34.70 9.87 -9.03
CA ARG A 125 35.60 9.69 -10.19
C ARG A 125 36.12 11.01 -10.75
N ALA A 126 35.33 12.07 -10.73
CA ALA A 126 35.77 13.38 -11.20
C ALA A 126 36.78 14.02 -10.23
N ASN A 127 36.59 13.84 -8.92
CA ASN A 127 37.50 14.33 -7.89
C ASN A 127 38.82 13.56 -7.92
N GLU A 128 38.79 12.22 -8.01
CA GLU A 128 40.00 11.40 -8.15
C GLU A 128 40.84 11.83 -9.36
N ARG A 129 40.21 12.13 -10.50
CA ARG A 129 40.92 12.63 -11.69
C ARG A 129 41.54 14.00 -11.48
N LYS A 130 40.89 14.90 -10.73
CA LYS A 130 41.43 16.22 -10.40
C LYS A 130 42.60 16.11 -9.43
N GLU A 131 42.48 15.28 -8.39
CA GLU A 131 43.54 15.03 -7.42
C GLU A 131 44.78 14.45 -8.09
N ARG A 132 44.61 13.45 -8.97
CA ARG A 132 45.73 12.89 -9.76
C ARG A 132 46.43 13.96 -10.59
N ARG A 133 45.69 14.78 -11.34
CA ARG A 133 46.27 15.89 -12.12
C ARG A 133 47.05 16.87 -11.24
N LEU A 134 46.50 17.22 -10.08
CA LEU A 134 47.13 18.16 -9.16
C LEU A 134 48.42 17.56 -8.57
N HIS A 135 48.42 16.27 -8.23
CA HIS A 135 49.63 15.55 -7.84
C HIS A 135 50.69 15.52 -8.95
N ASP A 136 50.30 15.23 -10.19
CA ASP A 136 51.19 15.22 -11.34
C ASP A 136 51.81 16.60 -11.59
N GLU A 137 51.01 17.67 -11.51
CA GLU A 137 51.47 19.06 -11.66
C GLU A 137 52.45 19.47 -10.55
N LEU A 138 52.16 19.11 -9.30
CA LEU A 138 53.06 19.36 -8.17
C LEU A 138 54.38 18.60 -8.32
N ALA A 139 54.33 17.33 -8.75
CA ALA A 139 55.52 16.52 -9.00
C ALA A 139 56.38 17.06 -10.16
N GLN A 140 55.75 17.63 -11.20
CA GLN A 140 56.48 18.28 -12.28
C GLN A 140 57.13 19.60 -11.84
N ARG A 141 56.46 20.40 -10.99
CA ARG A 141 57.01 21.65 -10.45
C ARG A 141 58.19 21.41 -9.51
N SER A 142 58.12 20.42 -8.63
CA SER A 142 59.24 20.08 -7.73
C SER A 142 60.48 19.62 -8.50
N ARG A 143 60.31 18.88 -9.61
CA ARG A 143 61.42 18.50 -10.50
C ARG A 143 62.06 19.66 -11.24
N LYS A 144 61.30 20.72 -11.57
CA LYS A 144 61.81 21.92 -12.25
C LYS A 144 62.49 22.92 -11.31
N GLY A 145 62.13 22.96 -10.03
CA GLY A 145 62.75 23.84 -9.02
C GLY A 145 64.02 23.30 -8.36
N SER A 146 64.44 22.08 -8.70
CA SER A 146 65.62 21.40 -8.14
C SER A 146 66.81 21.32 -9.12
N ARG A 147 66.77 22.09 -10.20
CA ARG A 147 67.87 22.35 -11.15
C ARG A 147 68.20 23.82 -11.12
#